data_AF-A0A433AYT4-F1
#
_entry.id   AF-A0A433AYT4-F1
#
_cell.length_a   1.000
_cell.length_b   1.000
_cell.length_c   1.000
_cell.angle_alpha   90.00
_cell.angle_beta   90.00
_cell.angle_gamma   90.00
#
_symmetry.space_group_name_H-M   'P 1'
#
loop_
_entity.id
_entity.type
_entity.pdbx_description
1 polymer ?
#
loop_
_entity_poly.entity_id
_entity_poly.type
_entity_poly.pdbx_seq_one_letter_code
_entity_poly.pdbx_strand_id
1 'polypeptide(L)'
;MLNCETARAIADEAHRAFSAGDVEAVLETYTDDFYFKRNAEDFIGAPLIIEGKDAMRSFLKNIMQKAECMSFIDSFTFHSGIGRARALYYLKDRQIGTSYTANLRQIITFRNMQIATMDVYHDRARLNAFFRLIERQTSP
;
A
#
# COMPACT_ATOMS: atom_id res chain seq x y z
N MET A 1 -0.05 13.59 22.46
CA MET A 1 0.05 12.14 22.17
C MET A 1 -0.97 11.83 21.07
N LEU A 2 -0.56 11.13 20.01
CA LEU A 2 -1.49 10.71 18.94
C LEU A 2 -2.56 9.79 19.54
N ASN A 3 -3.84 10.01 19.24
CA ASN A 3 -4.94 9.14 19.68
C ASN A 3 -5.38 8.20 18.54
N CYS A 4 -6.26 7.23 18.85
CA CYS A 4 -6.72 6.24 17.87
C CYS A 4 -7.46 6.88 16.67
N GLU A 5 -8.32 7.87 16.92
CA GLU A 5 -9.12 8.53 15.89
C GLU A 5 -8.23 9.26 14.88
N THR A 6 -7.27 10.04 15.36
CA THR A 6 -6.33 10.76 14.51
C THR A 6 -5.38 9.81 13.77
N ALA A 7 -4.89 8.75 14.43
CA ALA A 7 -4.06 7.74 13.77
C ALA A 7 -4.82 7.03 12.65
N ARG A 8 -6.10 6.73 12.89
CA ARG A 8 -7.00 6.16 11.88
C ARG A 8 -7.22 7.15 10.73
N ALA A 9 -7.49 8.42 11.03
CA ALA A 9 -7.74 9.44 10.00
C ALA A 9 -6.55 9.62 9.04
N ILE A 10 -5.31 9.59 9.55
CA ILE A 10 -4.09 9.64 8.72
C ILE A 10 -4.02 8.41 7.80
N ALA A 11 -4.31 7.22 8.33
CA ALA A 11 -4.28 5.99 7.54
C ALA A 11 -5.42 5.97 6.50
N ASP A 12 -6.64 6.36 6.87
CA ASP A 12 -7.78 6.47 5.96
C ASP A 12 -7.50 7.47 4.83
N GLU A 13 -6.81 8.59 5.12
CA GLU A 13 -6.38 9.55 4.11
C GLU A 13 -5.42 8.93 3.09
N ALA A 14 -4.41 8.18 3.55
CA ALA A 14 -3.48 7.49 2.65
C ALA A 14 -4.21 6.51 1.71
N HIS A 15 -5.18 5.75 2.23
CA HIS A 15 -6.01 4.84 1.45
C HIS A 15 -6.95 5.56 0.47
N ARG A 16 -7.51 6.71 0.88
CA ARG A 16 -8.35 7.57 0.04
C ARG A 16 -7.56 8.16 -1.13
N ALA A 17 -6.40 8.77 -0.85
CA ALA A 17 -5.52 9.33 -1.87
C ALA A 17 -5.04 8.25 -2.85
N PHE A 18 -4.67 7.06 -2.33
CA PHE A 18 -4.31 5.91 -3.15
C PHE A 18 -5.45 5.50 -4.08
N SER A 19 -6.68 5.44 -3.58
CA SER A 19 -7.88 5.10 -4.37
C SER A 19 -8.25 6.17 -5.39
N ALA A 20 -7.89 7.43 -5.14
CA ALA A 20 -8.05 8.54 -6.08
C ALA A 20 -6.97 8.57 -7.18
N GLY A 21 -5.91 7.77 -7.06
CA GLY A 21 -4.75 7.83 -7.95
C GLY A 21 -3.85 9.04 -7.71
N ASP A 22 -3.98 9.71 -6.56
CA ASP A 22 -3.19 10.89 -6.21
C ASP A 22 -1.94 10.49 -5.43
N VAL A 23 -0.84 10.30 -6.16
CA VAL A 23 0.44 9.86 -5.58
C VAL A 23 0.99 10.88 -4.59
N GLU A 24 0.91 12.18 -4.87
CA GLU A 24 1.52 13.17 -3.99
C GLU A 24 0.71 13.32 -2.70
N ALA A 25 -0.63 13.27 -2.77
CA ALA A 25 -1.47 13.23 -1.57
C ALA A 25 -1.21 11.98 -0.70
N VAL A 26 -0.90 10.82 -1.29
CA VAL A 26 -0.43 9.67 -0.51
C VAL A 26 0.87 10.01 0.22
N LEU A 27 1.84 10.59 -0.49
CA LEU A 27 3.17 10.87 0.06
C LEU A 27 3.16 11.97 1.15
N GLU A 28 2.20 12.90 1.12
CA GLU A 28 2.01 13.89 2.19
C GLU A 28 1.71 13.24 3.54
N THR A 29 1.06 12.07 3.53
CA THR A 29 0.77 11.31 4.75
C THR A 29 2.00 10.59 5.34
N TYR A 30 3.11 10.51 4.60
CA TYR A 30 4.32 9.75 4.99
C TYR A 30 5.43 10.69 5.48
N THR A 31 6.33 10.21 6.34
CA THR A 31 7.57 10.95 6.66
C THR A 31 8.55 10.88 5.49
N ASP A 32 9.51 11.81 5.41
CA ASP A 32 10.44 11.85 4.27
C ASP A 32 11.35 10.62 4.21
N ASP A 33 11.75 10.12 5.38
CA ASP A 33 12.53 8.89 5.64
C ASP A 33 11.64 7.65 5.84
N PHE A 34 10.41 7.67 5.31
CA PHE A 34 9.44 6.59 5.46
C PHE A 34 9.99 5.21 5.06
N TYR A 35 9.63 4.18 5.81
CA TYR A 35 10.02 2.79 5.55
C TYR A 35 8.81 1.90 5.28
N PHE A 36 8.83 1.20 4.15
CA PHE A 36 7.78 0.27 3.76
C PHE A 36 8.34 -1.14 3.55
N LYS A 37 7.59 -2.12 4.03
CA LYS A 37 7.87 -3.53 3.78
C LYS A 37 6.59 -4.26 3.41
N ARG A 38 6.63 -5.03 2.32
CA ARG A 38 5.55 -5.94 1.92
C ARG A 38 6.06 -7.37 1.96
N ASN A 39 5.33 -8.25 2.63
CA ASN A 39 5.69 -9.68 2.73
C ASN A 39 5.66 -10.42 1.38
N ALA A 40 4.90 -9.90 0.42
CA ALA A 40 4.83 -10.45 -0.93
C ALA A 40 6.02 -9.96 -1.76
N GLU A 41 6.66 -10.91 -2.42
CA GLU A 41 8.02 -10.77 -2.93
C GLU A 41 8.09 -9.83 -4.14
N ASP A 42 9.30 -9.37 -4.44
CA ASP A 42 9.71 -9.11 -5.82
C ASP A 42 10.13 -10.44 -6.49
N PHE A 43 10.34 -10.49 -7.81
CA PHE A 43 10.59 -11.71 -8.60
C PHE A 43 11.68 -12.68 -8.05
N ILE A 44 12.54 -12.21 -7.15
CA ILE A 44 13.72 -12.88 -6.59
C ILE A 44 13.44 -13.57 -5.23
N GLY A 45 12.23 -13.49 -4.68
CA GLY A 45 11.88 -14.24 -3.47
C GLY A 45 12.09 -13.49 -2.14
N ALA A 46 12.48 -12.22 -2.19
CA ALA A 46 12.64 -11.36 -1.02
C ALA A 46 11.42 -10.45 -0.81
N PRO A 47 11.04 -10.10 0.44
CA PRO A 47 10.05 -9.06 0.71
C PRO A 47 10.40 -7.77 -0.02
N LEU A 48 9.39 -7.10 -0.61
CA LEU A 48 9.60 -5.78 -1.18
C LEU A 48 9.86 -4.78 -0.06
N ILE A 49 10.98 -4.07 -0.14
CA ILE A 49 11.38 -2.99 0.78
C ILE A 49 11.49 -1.71 -0.02
N ILE A 50 10.91 -0.63 0.49
CA ILE A 50 10.98 0.71 -0.10
C ILE A 50 11.35 1.69 1.01
N GLU A 51 12.39 2.48 0.76
CA GLU A 51 12.92 3.46 1.71
C GLU A 51 12.83 4.87 1.10
N GLY A 52 12.20 5.77 1.84
CA GLY A 52 12.00 7.17 1.46
C GLY A 52 10.85 7.40 0.48
N LYS A 53 10.41 8.66 0.43
CA LYS A 53 9.29 9.08 -0.45
C LYS A 53 9.57 8.93 -1.93
N ASP A 54 10.81 9.14 -2.38
CA ASP A 54 11.12 9.12 -3.82
C ASP A 54 11.00 7.71 -4.43
N ALA A 55 11.47 6.70 -3.68
CA ALA A 55 11.30 5.30 -4.07
C ALA A 55 9.82 4.90 -4.04
N MET A 56 9.08 5.33 -3.00
CA MET A 56 7.63 5.08 -2.90
C MET A 56 6.85 5.77 -4.02
N ARG A 57 7.21 7.00 -4.39
CA ARG A 57 6.62 7.72 -5.52
C ARG A 57 6.74 6.92 -6.81
N SER A 58 7.94 6.44 -7.09
CA SER A 58 8.24 5.67 -8.31
C SER A 58 7.45 4.36 -8.33
N PHE A 59 7.37 3.67 -7.19
CA PHE A 59 6.58 2.47 -7.02
C PHE A 59 5.07 2.69 -7.26
N LEU A 60 4.48 3.70 -6.62
CA LEU A 60 3.06 4.01 -6.76
C LEU A 60 2.70 4.42 -8.19
N LYS A 61 3.52 5.26 -8.83
CA LYS A 61 3.32 5.66 -10.24
C LYS A 61 3.31 4.45 -11.18
N ASN A 62 4.23 3.51 -11.00
CA ASN A 62 4.28 2.29 -11.81
C ASN A 62 3.01 1.45 -11.65
N ILE A 63 2.54 1.25 -10.41
CA ILE A 63 1.31 0.50 -10.16
C ILE A 63 0.10 1.20 -10.76
N MET A 64 -0.07 2.51 -10.53
CA MET A 64 -1.24 3.26 -10.98
C MET A 64 -1.31 3.42 -12.51
N GLN A 65 -0.15 3.38 -13.18
CA GLN A 65 -0.07 3.30 -14.64
C GLN A 65 -0.63 1.98 -15.17
N LYS A 66 -0.41 0.88 -14.46
CA LYS A 66 -0.84 -0.47 -14.88
C LYS A 66 -2.27 -0.80 -14.45
N ALA A 67 -2.69 -0.35 -13.27
CA ALA A 67 -3.94 -0.75 -12.66
C ALA A 67 -4.75 0.42 -12.08
N GLU A 68 -6.07 0.33 -12.20
CA GLU A 68 -6.97 1.03 -11.30
C GLU A 68 -6.84 0.44 -9.90
N CYS A 69 -6.73 1.31 -8.91
CA CYS A 69 -6.40 0.94 -7.54
C CYS A 69 -7.49 1.43 -6.61
N MET A 70 -7.92 0.60 -5.67
CA MET A 70 -8.84 1.00 -4.60
C MET A 70 -8.47 0.27 -3.31
N SER A 71 -8.52 0.99 -2.20
CA SER A 71 -8.33 0.41 -0.89
C SER A 71 -9.04 1.20 0.20
N PHE A 72 -9.52 0.51 1.22
CA PHE A 72 -10.09 1.13 2.42
C PHE A 72 -9.83 0.26 3.65
N ILE A 73 -9.76 0.89 4.81
CA ILE A 73 -9.55 0.21 6.09
C ILE A 73 -10.90 -0.31 6.60
N ASP A 74 -10.99 -1.61 6.83
CA ASP A 74 -12.19 -2.24 7.39
C ASP A 74 -12.21 -2.18 8.93
N SER A 75 -11.04 -2.22 9.55
CA SER A 75 -10.85 -2.28 10.99
C SER A 75 -9.48 -1.73 11.35
N PHE A 76 -9.45 -0.94 12.43
CA PHE A 76 -8.26 -0.27 12.90
C PHE A 76 -8.21 -0.30 14.41
N THR A 77 -7.04 -0.60 14.96
CA THR A 77 -6.74 -0.48 16.39
C THR A 77 -5.44 0.27 16.57
N PHE A 78 -5.34 1.06 17.64
CA PHE A 78 -4.16 1.85 17.94
C PHE A 78 -3.77 1.70 19.40
N HIS A 79 -2.53 1.30 19.64
CA HIS A 79 -2.00 1.13 20.99
C HIS A 79 -0.49 1.39 20.99
N SER A 80 -0.04 2.20 21.96
CA SER A 80 1.39 2.48 22.18
C SER A 80 2.13 2.95 20.92
N GLY A 81 1.51 3.86 20.14
CA GLY A 81 2.10 4.41 18.92
C GLY A 81 1.98 3.52 17.67
N ILE A 82 1.38 2.33 17.80
CA ILE A 82 1.28 1.34 16.73
C ILE A 82 -0.18 1.18 16.29
N GLY A 83 -0.44 1.50 15.03
CA GLY A 83 -1.67 1.18 14.33
C GLY A 83 -1.64 -0.25 13.77
N ARG A 84 -2.72 -0.99 13.94
CA ARG A 84 -2.95 -2.27 13.26
C ARG A 84 -4.22 -2.15 12.47
N ALA A 85 -4.09 -2.27 11.15
CA ALA A 85 -5.21 -2.17 10.22
C ALA A 85 -5.43 -3.50 9.51
N ARG A 86 -6.69 -3.79 9.19
CA ARG A 86 -7.03 -4.66 8.07
C ARG A 86 -7.72 -3.80 7.02
N ALA A 87 -7.38 -4.05 5.77
CA ALA A 87 -7.88 -3.28 4.65
C ALA A 87 -8.32 -4.21 3.53
N LEU A 88 -9.37 -3.82 2.82
CA LEU A 88 -9.70 -4.40 1.53
C LEU A 88 -8.90 -3.67 0.46
N TYR A 89 -8.47 -4.42 -0.53
CA TYR A 89 -7.65 -3.95 -1.62
C TYR A 89 -8.15 -4.51 -2.95
N TYR A 90 -8.29 -3.65 -3.94
CA TYR A 90 -8.74 -3.96 -5.29
C TYR A 90 -7.76 -3.38 -6.31
N LEU A 91 -7.36 -4.22 -7.24
CA LEU A 91 -6.64 -3.84 -8.45
C LEU A 91 -7.42 -4.28 -9.66
N LYS A 92 -7.45 -3.45 -10.70
CA LYS A 92 -7.93 -3.84 -12.01
C LYS A 92 -6.93 -3.40 -13.05
N ASP A 93 -6.38 -4.37 -13.77
CA ASP A 93 -5.48 -4.10 -14.89
C ASP A 93 -6.19 -3.25 -15.95
N ARG A 94 -5.52 -2.18 -16.40
CA ARG A 94 -6.09 -1.22 -17.35
C ARG A 94 -6.14 -1.75 -18.78
N GLN A 95 -5.28 -2.70 -19.14
CA GLN A 95 -5.15 -3.21 -20.51
C GLN A 95 -6.12 -4.36 -20.78
N ILE A 96 -6.20 -5.33 -19.87
CA ILE A 96 -6.97 -6.56 -20.05
C ILE A 96 -8.17 -6.68 -19.11
N GLY A 97 -8.35 -5.72 -18.20
CA GLY A 97 -9.51 -5.65 -17.31
C GLY A 97 -9.56 -6.73 -16.22
N THR A 98 -8.52 -7.58 -16.11
CA THR A 98 -8.44 -8.59 -15.06
C THR A 98 -8.32 -7.90 -13.70
N SER A 99 -9.11 -8.38 -12.73
CA SER A 99 -9.15 -7.79 -11.39
C SER A 99 -8.62 -8.73 -10.30
N TYR A 100 -8.06 -8.13 -9.26
CA TYR A 100 -7.62 -8.77 -8.04
C TYR A 100 -8.25 -8.07 -6.83
N THR A 101 -8.96 -8.84 -6.00
CA THR A 101 -9.49 -8.36 -4.71
C THR A 101 -8.92 -9.21 -3.59
N ALA A 102 -8.44 -8.57 -2.52
CA ALA A 102 -7.95 -9.26 -1.35
C ALA A 102 -8.04 -8.42 -0.09
N ASN A 103 -7.99 -9.11 1.05
CA ASN A 103 -7.73 -8.48 2.34
C ASN A 103 -6.22 -8.47 2.62
N LEU A 104 -5.74 -7.40 3.21
CA LEU A 104 -4.38 -7.26 3.70
C LEU A 104 -4.38 -6.81 5.16
N ARG A 105 -3.26 -7.02 5.84
CA ARG A 105 -3.02 -6.53 7.21
C ARG A 105 -1.85 -5.54 7.19
N GLN A 106 -1.95 -4.49 7.99
CA GLN A 106 -0.89 -3.49 8.12
C GLN A 106 -0.50 -3.30 9.58
N ILE A 107 0.79 -3.13 9.82
CA ILE A 107 1.34 -2.59 11.06
C ILE A 107 1.95 -1.23 10.72
N ILE A 108 1.44 -0.18 11.35
CA ILE A 108 1.72 1.22 11.00
C ILE A 108 2.30 1.91 12.23
N THR A 109 3.41 2.61 12.07
CA THR A 109 3.92 3.52 13.11
C THR A 109 3.85 4.96 12.62
N PHE A 110 3.79 5.89 13.57
CA PHE A 110 3.57 7.30 13.28
C PHE A 110 4.64 8.17 13.93
N ARG A 111 5.02 9.24 13.25
CA ARG A 111 5.88 10.31 13.76
C ARG A 111 5.42 11.64 13.17
N ASN A 112 5.34 12.68 13.99
CA ASN A 112 4.94 14.02 13.56
C ASN A 112 3.64 14.06 12.73
N MET A 113 2.62 13.29 13.16
CA MET A 113 1.31 13.19 12.46
C MET A 113 1.39 12.61 11.05
N GLN A 114 2.44 11.85 10.76
CA GLN A 114 2.66 11.14 9.50
C GLN A 114 2.98 9.67 9.77
N ILE A 115 2.78 8.83 8.76
CA ILE A 115 3.18 7.42 8.77
C ILE A 115 4.70 7.36 8.59
N ALA A 116 5.38 6.76 9.56
CA ALA A 116 6.83 6.59 9.56
C ALA A 116 7.24 5.21 9.02
N THR A 117 6.51 4.16 9.42
CA THR A 117 6.73 2.82 8.89
C THR A 117 5.42 2.12 8.57
N MET A 118 5.45 1.24 7.58
CA MET A 118 4.33 0.38 7.22
C MET A 118 4.80 -1.01 6.80
N ASP A 119 4.44 -2.01 7.60
CA ASP A 119 4.56 -3.43 7.21
C ASP A 119 3.22 -3.92 6.68
N VAL A 120 3.20 -4.44 5.46
CA VAL A 120 2.02 -4.94 4.77
C VAL A 120 2.09 -6.44 4.55
N TYR A 121 1.03 -7.14 4.93
CA TYR A 121 0.90 -8.57 4.83
C TYR A 121 -0.27 -8.96 3.91
N HIS A 122 0.06 -9.43 2.72
CA HIS A 122 -0.86 -10.01 1.73
C HIS A 122 -0.88 -11.54 1.77
N ASP A 123 -1.88 -12.13 1.13
CA ASP A 123 -1.75 -13.45 0.51
C ASP A 123 -0.75 -13.37 -0.66
N ARG A 124 0.48 -13.80 -0.38
CA ARG A 124 1.60 -13.73 -1.32
C ARG A 124 1.34 -14.51 -2.61
N ALA A 125 0.74 -15.70 -2.52
CA ALA A 125 0.52 -16.54 -3.68
C ALA A 125 -0.46 -15.90 -4.66
N ARG A 126 -1.57 -15.35 -4.14
CA ARG A 126 -2.59 -14.70 -4.97
C ARG A 126 -2.08 -13.39 -5.58
N LEU A 127 -1.35 -12.58 -4.82
CA LEU A 127 -0.79 -11.32 -5.33
C LEU A 127 0.23 -11.58 -6.45
N ASN A 128 1.15 -12.53 -6.25
CA ASN A 128 2.16 -12.88 -7.24
C ASN A 128 1.54 -13.47 -8.52
N ALA A 129 0.49 -14.28 -8.38
CA ALA A 129 -0.23 -14.83 -9.53
C ALA A 129 -0.87 -13.71 -10.38
N PHE A 130 -1.46 -12.69 -9.75
CA PHE A 130 -2.03 -11.54 -10.45
C PHE A 130 -0.97 -10.78 -11.26
N PHE A 131 0.15 -10.38 -10.62
CA PHE A 131 1.19 -9.62 -11.32
C PHE A 131 1.85 -10.40 -12.46
N ARG A 132 2.06 -11.72 -12.29
CA ARG A 132 2.55 -12.58 -13.40
C ARG A 132 1.60 -12.61 -14.58
N LEU A 133 0.29 -12.51 -14.34
CA LEU A 133 -0.73 -12.59 -15.39
C LEU A 133 -0.72 -11.32 -16.25
N ILE A 134 -0.53 -10.16 -15.63
CA ILE A 134 -0.51 -8.86 -16.33
C ILE A 134 0.85 -8.57 -16.96
N GLU A 135 1.96 -9.04 -16.40
CA GLU A 135 3.30 -8.83 -16.98
C GLU A 135 3.58 -9.71 -18.20
N ARG A 136 3.11 -10.97 -18.20
CA ARG A 136 3.32 -11.91 -19.32
C ARG A 136 2.69 -11.49 -20.64
N GLN A 137 1.84 -10.46 -20.65
CA GLN A 137 1.19 -9.94 -21.85
C GLN A 137 1.77 -8.60 -22.32
N THR A 138 2.81 -8.10 -21.65
CA THR A 138 3.56 -6.90 -22.04
C THR A 138 4.88 -7.21 -22.77
N SER A 139 5.22 -8.50 -22.94
CA SER A 139 6.28 -8.93 -23.85
C SER A 139 5.74 -9.03 -25.28
N PRO A 140 6.41 -8.46 -26.30
CA PRO A 140 6.03 -8.58 -27.71
C PRO A 140 6.03 -10.03 -28.20
#